data_AF-A0AAD2CZH1-F1
#
_entry.id   AF-A0AAD2CZH1-F1
#
_cell.length_a   1.000
_cell.length_b   1.000
_cell.length_c   1.000
_cell.angle_alpha   90.00
_cell.angle_beta   90.00
_cell.angle_gamma   90.00
#
_symmetry.space_group_name_H-M   'P 1'
#
loop_
_entity.id
_entity.type
_entity.pdbx_description
1 polymer ?
#
loop_
_entity_poly.entity_id
_entity_poly.type
_entity_poly.pdbx_seq_one_letter_code
_entity_poly.pdbx_strand_id
1 'polypeptide(L)'
;MRTIQLMNLEAQANNKKAGRAAMRYAKEHSLIPDGQCGSRKRHQAIDLALSKRLVWDLLILQRCAAGWISNDAKSCFDCIVHWVAIIAMLRFGLTWRALSSMFNMLSSATHWVRTGFGDSEHTFKPPSVIPFQGCGQGNGAGPPIWISVSSVLITMMEAMGYGFECLSALESQLVTAQCFCFVDNTNVIEAGNTVHHSGEAICASVQDAINPEKSFWWLIDFEWDSRTHRKRKSVDI
;
A
#
# COMPACT_ATOMS: atom_id res chain seq x y z
N MET A 1 -11.97 -14.83 9.73
CA MET A 1 -13.07 -14.02 10.32
C MET A 1 -12.61 -12.57 10.37
N ARG A 2 -13.48 -11.61 10.05
CA ARG A 2 -13.17 -10.16 10.04
C ARG A 2 -13.99 -9.46 11.12
N THR A 3 -13.34 -8.85 12.09
CA THR A 3 -13.96 -8.09 13.18
C THR A 3 -14.09 -6.62 12.80
N ILE A 4 -15.27 -6.04 13.01
CA ILE A 4 -15.52 -4.61 12.80
C ILE A 4 -15.72 -3.97 14.18
N GLN A 5 -14.97 -2.91 14.45
CA GLN A 5 -15.07 -2.15 15.68
C GLN A 5 -16.18 -1.10 15.57
N LEU A 6 -17.18 -1.21 16.45
CA LEU A 6 -18.19 -0.18 16.64
C LEU A 6 -17.69 0.79 17.70
N MET A 7 -17.21 1.95 17.25
CA MET A 7 -16.67 3.01 18.12
C MET A 7 -17.79 3.92 18.64
N ASN A 8 -17.52 4.60 19.75
CA ASN A 8 -18.38 5.67 20.25
C ASN A 8 -18.62 6.70 19.12
N LEU A 9 -19.88 7.14 18.95
CA LEU A 9 -20.33 8.01 17.87
C LEU A 9 -19.54 9.33 17.79
N GLU A 10 -19.24 9.95 18.93
CA GLU A 10 -18.52 11.23 19.00
C GLU A 10 -17.05 11.04 18.61
N ALA A 11 -16.40 10.02 19.17
CA ALA A 11 -15.03 9.66 18.82
C ALA A 11 -14.92 9.34 17.32
N GLN A 12 -15.88 8.60 16.78
CA GLN A 12 -15.91 8.22 15.37
C GLN A 12 -16.17 9.43 14.45
N ALA A 13 -17.04 10.36 14.85
CA ALA A 13 -17.26 11.60 14.13
C ALA A 13 -15.99 12.46 14.07
N ASN A 14 -15.27 12.55 15.19
CA ASN A 14 -13.99 13.25 15.28
C ASN A 14 -12.91 12.59 14.42
N ASN A 15 -12.77 11.26 14.47
CA ASN A 15 -11.83 10.52 13.64
C ASN A 15 -12.12 10.73 12.15
N LYS A 16 -13.39 10.65 11.73
CA LYS A 16 -13.79 10.91 10.34
C LYS A 16 -13.50 12.35 9.92
N LYS A 17 -13.69 13.33 10.81
CA LYS A 17 -13.34 14.74 10.55
C LYS A 17 -11.83 14.91 10.38
N ALA A 18 -11.03 14.34 11.28
CA ALA A 18 -9.57 14.36 11.22
C ALA A 18 -9.04 13.71 9.94
N GLY A 19 -9.52 12.50 9.60
CA GLY A 19 -9.14 11.81 8.38
C GLY A 19 -9.46 12.60 7.11
N ARG A 20 -10.62 13.25 7.03
CA ARG A 20 -10.95 14.12 5.89
C ARG A 20 -10.06 15.35 5.80
N ALA A 21 -9.72 15.97 6.94
CA ALA A 21 -8.83 17.13 6.97
C ALA A 21 -7.42 16.74 6.51
N ALA A 22 -6.89 15.61 7.01
CA ALA A 22 -5.61 15.05 6.60
C ALA A 22 -5.55 14.79 5.09
N MET A 23 -6.56 14.11 4.54
CA MET A 23 -6.60 13.81 3.11
C MET A 23 -6.73 15.05 2.22
N ARG A 24 -7.41 16.10 2.70
CA ARG A 24 -7.47 17.38 1.99
C ARG A 24 -6.11 18.05 1.96
N TYR A 25 -5.46 18.19 3.12
CA TYR A 25 -4.13 18.77 3.24
C TYR A 25 -3.12 18.02 2.38
N ALA A 26 -3.11 16.69 2.46
CA ALA A 26 -2.20 15.85 1.69
C ALA A 26 -2.40 15.98 0.18
N LYS A 27 -3.65 16.20 -0.28
CA LYS A 27 -3.94 16.46 -1.69
C LYS A 27 -3.49 17.86 -2.12
N GLU A 28 -3.69 18.88 -1.29
CA GLU A 28 -3.28 20.26 -1.57
C GLU A 28 -1.75 20.40 -1.67
N HIS A 29 -1.01 19.56 -0.95
CA HIS A 29 0.46 19.57 -0.90
C HIS A 29 1.11 18.42 -1.69
N SER A 30 0.35 17.72 -2.54
CA SER A 30 0.85 16.59 -3.37
C SER A 30 1.64 15.53 -2.60
N LEU A 31 1.19 15.20 -1.38
CA LEU A 31 1.89 14.29 -0.46
C LEU A 31 1.55 12.81 -0.66
N ILE A 32 0.56 12.52 -1.51
CA ILE A 32 0.09 11.16 -1.82
C ILE A 32 0.61 10.78 -3.20
N PRO A 33 1.52 9.80 -3.31
CA PRO A 33 2.02 9.31 -4.58
C PRO A 33 0.91 8.78 -5.49
N ASP A 34 1.11 8.87 -6.81
CA ASP A 34 0.12 8.44 -7.80
C ASP A 34 -0.14 6.93 -7.77
N GLY A 35 0.87 6.14 -7.38
CA GLY A 35 0.72 4.70 -7.15
C GLY A 35 -0.29 4.32 -6.06
N GLN A 36 -0.67 5.24 -5.16
CA GLN A 36 -1.71 5.00 -4.16
C GLN A 36 -3.09 5.40 -4.70
N CYS A 37 -3.89 4.44 -5.13
CA CYS A 37 -5.22 4.67 -5.70
C CYS A 37 -6.38 4.38 -4.73
N GLY A 38 -6.15 3.56 -3.70
CA GLY A 38 -7.20 3.11 -2.80
C GLY A 38 -7.70 4.20 -1.84
N SER A 39 -8.99 4.16 -1.52
CA SER A 39 -9.61 5.05 -0.52
C SER A 39 -9.43 6.56 -0.81
N ARG A 40 -9.24 6.91 -2.08
CA ARG A 40 -9.17 8.29 -2.58
C ARG A 40 -10.46 8.65 -3.32
N LYS A 41 -10.78 9.94 -3.33
CA LYS A 41 -11.91 10.46 -4.11
C LYS A 41 -11.58 10.36 -5.60
N ARG A 42 -12.55 9.90 -6.41
CA ARG A 42 -12.44 9.79 -7.88
C ARG A 42 -11.29 8.88 -8.33
N HIS A 43 -11.06 7.80 -7.59
CA HIS A 43 -10.19 6.70 -8.01
C HIS A 43 -11.00 5.42 -7.83
N GLN A 44 -11.03 4.61 -8.88
CA GLN A 44 -11.73 3.33 -8.90
C GLN A 44 -10.73 2.20 -9.10
N ALA A 45 -11.10 0.99 -8.70
CA ALA A 45 -10.25 -0.18 -8.89
C ALA A 45 -9.93 -0.46 -10.38
N ILE A 46 -10.84 -0.06 -11.28
CA ILE A 46 -10.64 -0.20 -12.73
C ILE A 46 -9.52 0.71 -13.26
N ASP A 47 -9.37 1.91 -12.71
CA ASP A 47 -8.29 2.84 -13.08
C ASP A 47 -6.93 2.23 -12.76
N LEU A 48 -6.84 1.57 -11.61
CA LEU A 48 -5.64 0.84 -11.20
C LEU A 48 -5.38 -0.37 -12.09
N ALA A 49 -6.42 -1.14 -12.43
CA ALA A 49 -6.29 -2.30 -13.32
C ALA A 49 -5.80 -1.89 -14.72
N LEU A 50 -6.30 -0.78 -15.25
CA LEU A 50 -5.82 -0.22 -16.51
C LEU A 50 -4.35 0.20 -16.42
N SER A 51 -3.97 0.92 -15.35
CA SER A 51 -2.58 1.36 -15.15
C SER A 51 -1.62 0.18 -15.07
N LYS A 52 -2.00 -0.88 -14.36
CA LYS A 52 -1.25 -2.15 -14.30
C LYS A 52 -1.08 -2.76 -15.69
N ARG A 53 -2.16 -2.82 -16.47
CA ARG A 53 -2.15 -3.39 -17.83
C ARG A 53 -1.22 -2.61 -18.75
N LEU A 54 -1.26 -1.28 -18.71
CA LEU A 54 -0.42 -0.41 -19.52
C LEU A 54 1.07 -0.58 -19.18
N VAL A 55 1.44 -0.61 -17.90
CA VAL A 55 2.84 -0.85 -17.50
C VAL A 55 3.30 -2.25 -17.91
N TRP A 56 2.45 -3.25 -17.77
CA TRP A 56 2.76 -4.60 -18.24
C TRP A 56 3.01 -4.67 -19.76
N ASP A 57 2.19 -3.95 -20.54
CA ASP A 57 2.38 -3.87 -21.98
C ASP A 57 3.67 -3.11 -22.34
N LEU A 58 4.01 -2.04 -21.62
CA LEU A 58 5.28 -1.33 -21.80
C LEU A 58 6.49 -2.22 -21.51
N LEU A 59 6.48 -3.00 -20.42
CA LEU A 59 7.53 -3.97 -20.10
C LEU A 59 7.76 -4.96 -21.25
N ILE A 60 6.67 -5.47 -21.84
CA ILE A 60 6.74 -6.39 -22.99
C ILE A 60 7.27 -5.69 -24.25
N LEU A 61 6.79 -4.49 -24.55
CA LEU A 61 7.20 -3.75 -25.75
C LEU A 61 8.68 -3.35 -25.69
N GLN A 62 9.15 -2.96 -24.52
CA GLN A 62 10.55 -2.59 -24.27
C GLN A 62 11.45 -3.80 -24.05
N ARG A 63 10.87 -4.98 -23.83
CA ARG A 63 11.61 -6.22 -23.55
C ARG A 63 12.50 -6.08 -22.31
N CYS A 64 11.99 -5.39 -21.30
CA CYS A 64 12.67 -5.22 -20.02
C CYS A 64 12.25 -6.34 -19.08
N ALA A 65 13.24 -7.06 -18.53
CA ALA A 65 12.96 -8.03 -17.49
C ALA A 65 12.36 -7.31 -16.27
N ALA A 66 11.42 -7.97 -15.59
CA ALA A 66 10.78 -7.38 -14.41
C ALA A 66 10.27 -8.44 -13.45
N GLY A 67 10.37 -8.12 -12.16
CA GLY A 67 9.70 -8.79 -11.07
C GLY A 67 8.42 -8.06 -10.72
N TRP A 68 7.35 -8.81 -10.52
CA TRP A 68 6.05 -8.28 -10.11
C TRP A 68 5.61 -8.95 -8.82
N ILE A 69 5.61 -8.20 -7.72
CA ILE A 69 5.27 -8.70 -6.39
C ILE A 69 3.87 -8.24 -6.05
N SER A 70 2.95 -9.18 -5.83
CA SER A 70 1.62 -8.85 -5.33
C SER A 70 1.52 -9.23 -3.86
N ASN A 71 1.48 -8.19 -3.04
CA ASN A 71 1.45 -8.26 -1.59
C ASN A 71 0.05 -7.92 -1.07
N ASP A 72 -0.41 -8.73 -0.13
CA ASP A 72 -1.59 -8.46 0.70
C ASP A 72 -1.17 -8.35 2.17
N ALA A 73 -1.30 -7.14 2.73
CA ALA A 73 -0.88 -6.88 4.10
C ALA A 73 -1.83 -7.56 5.10
N LYS A 74 -1.35 -8.62 5.78
CA LYS A 74 -2.11 -9.36 6.79
C LYS A 74 -2.67 -8.42 7.85
N SER A 75 -4.00 -8.44 8.00
CA SER A 75 -4.70 -7.68 9.03
C SER A 75 -4.26 -6.21 9.08
N CYS A 76 -4.07 -5.60 7.90
CA CYS A 76 -3.45 -4.28 7.72
C CYS A 76 -3.86 -3.26 8.78
N PHE A 77 -5.17 -3.02 8.97
CA PHE A 77 -5.69 -2.04 9.91
C PHE A 77 -5.45 -2.39 11.39
N ASP A 78 -5.37 -3.68 11.72
CA ASP A 78 -5.17 -4.16 13.09
C ASP A 78 -3.69 -4.19 13.48
N CYS A 79 -2.78 -4.25 12.50
CA CYS A 79 -1.33 -4.29 12.69
C CYS A 79 -0.64 -2.92 12.51
N ILE A 80 -1.39 -1.83 12.31
CA ILE A 80 -0.80 -0.50 12.18
C ILE A 80 -0.14 -0.07 13.49
N VAL A 81 1.17 0.16 13.45
CA VAL A 81 1.93 0.66 14.59
C VAL A 81 1.62 2.14 14.80
N HIS A 82 1.15 2.49 16.01
CA HIS A 82 0.64 3.83 16.33
C HIS A 82 1.68 4.92 16.16
N TRP A 83 2.91 4.73 16.63
CA TRP A 83 3.93 5.78 16.52
C TRP A 83 4.29 6.10 15.06
N VAL A 84 4.35 5.08 14.19
CA VAL A 84 4.55 5.25 12.74
C VAL A 84 3.39 6.03 12.13
N ALA A 85 2.16 5.62 12.46
CA ALA A 85 0.95 6.27 11.98
C ALA A 85 0.84 7.73 12.46
N ILE A 86 1.23 8.03 13.70
CA ILE A 86 1.22 9.39 14.26
C ILE A 86 2.18 10.28 13.45
N ILE A 87 3.42 9.85 13.23
CA ILE A 87 4.41 10.62 12.46
C ILE A 87 3.93 10.84 11.01
N ALA A 88 3.40 9.80 10.37
CA ALA A 88 2.86 9.89 9.02
C ALA A 88 1.66 10.85 8.94
N MET A 89 0.79 10.85 9.94
CA MET A 89 -0.38 11.73 10.00
C MET A 89 -0.02 13.18 10.36
N LEU A 90 1.07 13.41 11.12
CA LEU A 90 1.63 14.76 11.32
C LEU A 90 2.10 15.37 9.99
N ARG A 91 2.75 14.58 9.12
CA ARG A 91 3.11 15.01 7.75
C ARG A 91 1.87 15.42 6.94
N PHE A 92 0.73 14.79 7.22
CA PHE A 92 -0.56 15.10 6.58
C PHE A 92 -1.27 16.32 7.21
N GLY A 93 -0.57 17.12 8.03
CA GLY A 93 -1.05 18.41 8.52
C GLY A 93 -2.01 18.32 9.71
N LEU A 94 -2.11 17.16 10.36
CA LEU A 94 -2.86 17.06 11.62
C LEU A 94 -2.04 17.56 12.80
N THR A 95 -2.73 18.09 13.81
CA THR A 95 -2.09 18.58 15.03
C THR A 95 -1.82 17.43 15.99
N TRP A 96 -0.75 17.55 16.80
CA TRP A 96 -0.44 16.59 17.86
C TRP A 96 -1.63 16.33 18.79
N ARG A 97 -2.40 17.38 19.13
CA ARG A 97 -3.58 17.25 20.02
C ARG A 97 -4.66 16.34 19.42
N ALA A 98 -4.95 16.49 18.12
CA ALA A 98 -5.94 15.66 17.44
C ALA A 98 -5.48 14.20 17.37
N LEU A 99 -4.21 13.97 17.06
CA LEU A 99 -3.64 12.63 16.98
C LEU A 99 -3.55 11.98 18.36
N SER A 100 -3.07 12.68 19.36
CA SER A 100 -3.01 12.19 20.74
C SER A 100 -4.41 11.80 21.24
N SER A 101 -5.44 12.61 20.98
CA SER A 101 -6.82 12.23 21.33
C SER A 101 -7.28 10.94 20.64
N MET A 102 -7.02 10.77 19.34
CA MET A 102 -7.45 9.60 18.58
C MET A 102 -6.68 8.33 19.00
N PHE A 103 -5.35 8.41 19.06
CA PHE A 103 -4.51 7.24 19.36
C PHE A 103 -4.54 6.85 20.84
N ASN A 104 -4.68 7.81 21.77
CA ASN A 104 -4.90 7.46 23.18
C ASN A 104 -6.18 6.62 23.34
N MET A 105 -7.28 7.03 22.69
CA MET A 105 -8.53 6.27 22.69
C MET A 105 -8.34 4.85 22.14
N LEU A 106 -7.67 4.71 20.99
CA LEU A 106 -7.39 3.40 20.39
C LEU A 106 -6.52 2.52 21.31
N SER A 107 -5.52 3.11 21.95
CA SER A 107 -4.55 2.40 22.78
C SER A 107 -5.12 1.87 24.10
N SER A 108 -6.14 2.55 24.65
CA SER A 108 -6.72 2.28 25.97
C SER A 108 -8.16 1.79 25.91
N ALA A 109 -8.69 1.52 24.71
CA ALA A 109 -10.09 1.13 24.53
C ALA A 109 -10.41 -0.21 25.21
N THR A 110 -11.58 -0.25 25.84
CA THR A 110 -12.19 -1.50 26.32
C THR A 110 -13.21 -1.96 25.29
N HIS A 111 -13.15 -3.23 24.92
CA HIS A 111 -13.97 -3.83 23.88
C HIS A 111 -14.91 -4.88 24.45
N TRP A 112 -16.11 -4.94 23.88
CA TRP A 112 -17.07 -6.02 24.04
C TRP A 112 -17.22 -6.74 22.71
N VAL A 113 -17.47 -8.05 22.74
CA VAL A 113 -17.73 -8.83 21.54
C VAL A 113 -19.23 -8.87 21.32
N ARG A 114 -19.70 -8.27 20.21
CA ARG A 114 -21.10 -8.36 19.78
C ARG A 114 -21.25 -9.50 18.77
N THR A 115 -22.22 -10.38 19.01
CA THR A 115 -22.62 -11.46 18.09
C THR A 115 -24.11 -11.35 17.76
N GLY A 116 -24.63 -12.25 16.91
CA GLY A 116 -26.08 -12.35 16.67
C GLY A 116 -26.91 -12.71 17.91
N PHE A 117 -26.26 -13.15 19.00
CA PHE A 117 -26.90 -13.53 20.26
C PHE A 117 -26.81 -12.43 21.34
N GLY A 118 -26.23 -11.27 21.03
CA GLY A 118 -26.02 -10.18 21.98
C GLY A 118 -24.55 -9.87 22.24
N ASP A 119 -24.32 -9.07 23.29
CA ASP A 119 -22.99 -8.60 23.72
C ASP A 119 -22.39 -9.55 24.77
N SER A 120 -21.06 -9.69 24.77
CA SER A 120 -20.35 -10.49 25.75
C SER A 120 -20.42 -9.89 27.16
N GLU A 121 -20.50 -10.73 28.19
CA GLU A 121 -20.42 -10.30 29.59
C GLU A 121 -19.00 -9.84 29.96
N HIS A 122 -17.99 -10.50 29.38
CA HIS A 122 -16.58 -10.17 29.58
C HIS A 122 -16.10 -9.12 28.59
N THR A 123 -15.06 -8.39 29.00
CA THR A 123 -14.41 -7.35 28.19
C THR A 123 -13.01 -7.75 27.78
N PHE A 124 -12.58 -7.24 26.64
CA PHE A 124 -11.21 -7.27 26.16
C PHE A 124 -10.60 -5.88 26.29
N LYS A 125 -9.52 -5.74 27.05
CA LYS A 125 -8.85 -4.46 27.34
C LYS A 125 -7.33 -4.65 27.24
N PRO A 126 -6.54 -3.58 27.09
CA PRO A 126 -5.10 -3.72 26.93
C PRO A 126 -4.49 -4.49 28.11
N PRO A 127 -3.56 -5.42 27.87
CA PRO A 127 -2.74 -5.98 28.95
C PRO A 127 -1.96 -4.83 29.60
N SER A 128 -1.95 -4.76 30.93
CA SER A 128 -1.83 -3.49 31.71
C SER A 128 -0.78 -2.47 31.26
N VAL A 129 0.37 -2.91 30.75
CA VAL A 129 1.48 -2.02 30.33
C VAL A 129 1.69 -1.93 28.82
N ILE A 130 1.05 -2.79 28.02
CA ILE A 130 1.21 -2.79 26.56
C ILE A 130 -0.07 -2.23 25.93
N PRO A 131 -0.03 -1.01 25.36
CA PRO A 131 -1.17 -0.45 24.67
C PRO A 131 -1.55 -1.27 23.43
N PHE A 132 -2.82 -1.26 23.08
CA PHE A 132 -3.23 -1.81 21.79
C PHE A 132 -2.62 -1.02 20.63
N GLN A 133 -2.33 -1.75 19.55
CA GLN A 133 -1.92 -1.21 18.26
C GLN A 133 -3.08 -1.37 17.26
N GLY A 134 -2.89 -0.85 16.05
CA GLY A 134 -3.90 -0.86 15.01
C GLY A 134 -4.86 0.32 15.12
N CYS A 135 -5.39 0.73 13.98
CA CYS A 135 -6.46 1.73 13.95
C CYS A 135 -7.85 1.09 14.02
N GLY A 136 -7.94 -0.23 13.82
CA GLY A 136 -9.16 -1.02 13.91
C GLY A 136 -10.07 -0.85 12.69
N GLN A 137 -10.61 -1.97 12.20
CA GLN A 137 -11.58 -1.94 11.11
C GLN A 137 -12.89 -1.28 11.57
N GLY A 138 -13.46 -0.41 10.74
CA GLY A 138 -14.62 0.41 11.11
C GLY A 138 -14.26 1.81 11.60
N ASN A 139 -12.99 2.12 11.86
CA ASN A 139 -12.54 3.48 12.19
C ASN A 139 -12.67 4.42 10.99
N GLY A 140 -13.33 5.57 11.18
CA GLY A 140 -13.51 6.58 10.13
C GLY A 140 -12.21 7.23 9.65
N ALA A 141 -11.14 7.16 10.47
CA ALA A 141 -9.79 7.59 10.09
C ALA A 141 -8.90 6.45 9.59
N GLY A 142 -9.35 5.19 9.64
CA GLY A 142 -8.55 4.01 9.29
C GLY A 142 -7.91 4.10 7.89
N PRO A 143 -8.70 4.33 6.82
CA PRO A 143 -8.14 4.46 5.48
C PRO A 143 -7.18 5.65 5.31
N PRO A 144 -7.49 6.88 5.79
CA PRO A 144 -6.52 7.97 5.82
C PRO A 144 -5.21 7.64 6.57
N ILE A 145 -5.29 6.93 7.71
CA ILE A 145 -4.11 6.48 8.45
C ILE A 145 -3.25 5.57 7.56
N TRP A 146 -3.86 4.58 6.92
CA TRP A 146 -3.13 3.68 6.02
C TRP A 146 -2.53 4.41 4.81
N ILE A 147 -3.26 5.33 4.20
CA ILE A 147 -2.74 6.15 3.09
C ILE A 147 -1.52 6.96 3.55
N SER A 148 -1.55 7.53 4.76
CA SER A 148 -0.42 8.30 5.27
C SER A 148 0.85 7.47 5.41
N VAL A 149 0.74 6.25 5.94
CA VAL A 149 1.87 5.33 6.12
C VAL A 149 2.36 4.83 4.76
N SER A 150 1.46 4.32 3.93
CA SER A 150 1.83 3.80 2.60
C SER A 150 2.43 4.88 1.70
N SER A 151 1.99 6.14 1.78
CA SER A 151 2.59 7.23 1.02
C SER A 151 4.08 7.41 1.33
N VAL A 152 4.48 7.28 2.60
CA VAL A 152 5.89 7.34 2.99
C VAL A 152 6.67 6.17 2.41
N LEU A 153 6.13 4.95 2.49
CA LEU A 153 6.77 3.75 1.94
C LEU A 153 6.98 3.87 0.42
N ILE A 154 5.98 4.38 -0.30
CA ILE A 154 6.06 4.56 -1.76
C ILE A 154 7.10 5.61 -2.13
N THR A 155 7.12 6.75 -1.43
CA THR A 155 8.16 7.78 -1.65
C THR A 155 9.56 7.28 -1.32
N MET A 156 9.72 6.39 -0.33
CA MET A 156 11.00 5.75 -0.05
C MET A 156 11.44 4.82 -1.18
N MET A 157 10.52 4.02 -1.73
CA MET A 157 10.82 3.16 -2.89
C MET A 157 11.24 4.00 -4.10
N GLU A 158 10.52 5.09 -4.37
CA GLU A 158 10.85 6.03 -5.44
C GLU A 158 12.24 6.66 -5.24
N ALA A 159 12.56 7.12 -4.02
CA ALA A 159 13.86 7.71 -3.70
C ALA A 159 15.02 6.70 -3.82
N MET A 160 14.75 5.40 -3.67
CA MET A 160 15.74 4.33 -3.87
C MET A 160 15.86 3.90 -5.34
N GLY A 161 15.02 4.43 -6.23
CA GLY A 161 15.02 4.08 -7.66
C GLY A 161 14.39 2.73 -7.97
N TYR A 162 13.61 2.15 -7.05
CA TYR A 162 12.86 0.92 -7.31
C TYR A 162 11.64 1.20 -8.19
N GLY A 163 11.27 0.23 -9.02
CA GLY A 163 10.10 0.36 -9.88
C GLY A 163 10.37 0.11 -11.36
N PHE A 164 9.52 0.71 -12.17
CA PHE A 164 9.61 0.76 -13.61
C PHE A 164 9.81 2.19 -14.07
N GLU A 165 10.73 2.40 -15.01
CA GLU A 165 10.96 3.69 -15.66
C GLU A 165 11.05 3.53 -17.18
N CYS A 166 10.40 4.43 -17.90
CA CYS A 166 10.36 4.42 -19.36
C CYS A 166 10.20 5.83 -19.91
N LEU A 167 10.96 6.17 -20.95
CA LEU A 167 10.71 7.38 -21.73
C LEU A 167 9.60 7.13 -22.78
N SER A 168 8.51 7.89 -22.67
CA SER A 168 7.42 7.88 -23.64
C SER A 168 7.90 8.38 -25.00
N ALA A 169 7.63 7.59 -26.05
CA ALA A 169 8.05 7.92 -27.42
C ALA A 169 7.31 9.12 -28.03
N LEU A 170 6.13 9.48 -27.50
CA LEU A 170 5.30 10.55 -28.07
C LEU A 170 5.75 11.95 -27.60
N GLU A 171 6.00 12.10 -26.30
CA GLU A 171 6.27 13.41 -25.68
C GLU A 171 7.63 13.48 -24.97
N SER A 172 8.45 12.41 -25.06
CA SER A 172 9.70 12.28 -24.31
C SER A 172 9.54 12.47 -22.79
N GLN A 173 8.37 12.13 -22.26
CA GLN A 173 8.09 12.19 -20.82
C GLN A 173 8.56 10.91 -20.13
N LEU A 174 9.16 11.05 -18.97
CA LEU A 174 9.47 9.93 -18.10
C LEU A 174 8.19 9.40 -17.46
N VAL A 175 7.88 8.14 -17.73
CA VAL A 175 6.82 7.37 -17.08
C VAL A 175 7.48 6.52 -16.00
N THR A 176 7.09 6.73 -14.74
CA THR A 176 7.55 5.94 -13.61
C THR A 176 6.39 5.20 -12.95
N ALA A 177 6.66 3.99 -12.44
CA ALA A 177 5.69 3.21 -11.69
C ALA A 177 6.41 2.33 -10.67
N GLN A 178 6.34 2.70 -9.39
CA GLN A 178 6.95 1.95 -8.29
C GLN A 178 5.99 0.86 -7.79
N CYS A 179 4.72 1.21 -7.66
CA CYS A 179 3.70 0.31 -7.15
C CYS A 179 2.28 0.72 -7.57
N PHE A 180 1.38 -0.24 -7.44
CA PHE A 180 -0.05 -0.10 -7.69
C PHE A 180 -0.83 -0.55 -6.45
N CYS A 181 -1.20 0.42 -5.62
CA CYS A 181 -1.85 0.17 -4.32
C CYS A 181 -3.35 0.48 -4.38
N PHE A 182 -4.16 -0.45 -3.90
CA PHE A 182 -5.57 -0.21 -3.58
C PHE A 182 -5.84 -0.64 -2.15
N VAL A 183 -5.73 0.31 -1.21
CA VAL A 183 -5.74 0.03 0.23
C VAL A 183 -4.53 -0.85 0.55
N ASP A 184 -4.71 -1.98 1.21
CA ASP A 184 -3.67 -2.93 1.61
C ASP A 184 -3.12 -3.74 0.44
N ASN A 185 -3.96 -4.04 -0.56
CA ASN A 185 -3.55 -4.75 -1.76
C ASN A 185 -2.57 -3.91 -2.58
N THR A 186 -1.33 -4.37 -2.65
CA THR A 186 -0.23 -3.62 -3.27
C THR A 186 0.49 -4.50 -4.27
N ASN A 187 0.68 -3.99 -5.48
CA ASN A 187 1.53 -4.66 -6.47
C ASN A 187 2.78 -3.80 -6.62
N VAL A 188 3.95 -4.32 -6.26
CA VAL A 188 5.25 -3.67 -6.39
C VAL A 188 5.92 -4.22 -7.64
N ILE A 189 6.66 -3.36 -8.33
CA ILE A 189 7.38 -3.72 -9.56
C ILE A 189 8.84 -3.44 -9.34
N GLU A 190 9.69 -4.30 -9.87
CA GLU A 190 11.10 -4.01 -10.05
C GLU A 190 11.47 -4.38 -11.48
N ALA A 191 11.84 -3.40 -12.29
CA ALA A 191 12.18 -3.59 -13.69
C ALA A 191 13.67 -3.32 -13.94
N GLY A 192 14.25 -4.03 -14.89
CA GLY A 192 15.59 -3.75 -15.35
C GLY A 192 15.67 -2.42 -16.08
N ASN A 193 16.68 -1.60 -15.77
CA ASN A 193 16.93 -0.33 -16.46
C ASN A 193 17.37 -0.50 -17.93
N THR A 194 17.75 -1.72 -18.33
CA THR A 194 18.17 -2.03 -19.70
C THR A 194 17.67 -3.41 -20.13
N VAL A 195 17.64 -3.64 -21.44
CA VAL A 195 17.32 -4.94 -22.05
C VAL A 195 18.36 -6.04 -21.80
N HIS A 196 19.43 -5.73 -21.08
CA HIS A 196 20.53 -6.62 -20.72
C HIS A 196 20.46 -7.08 -19.25
N HIS A 197 19.62 -6.45 -18.42
CA HIS A 197 19.33 -6.98 -17.10
C HIS A 197 18.50 -8.25 -17.25
N SER A 198 19.04 -9.37 -16.76
CA SER A 198 18.34 -10.65 -16.75
C SER A 198 17.30 -10.67 -15.64
N GLY A 199 16.28 -11.52 -15.84
CA GLY A 199 15.30 -11.82 -14.80
C GLY A 199 15.95 -12.43 -13.57
N GLU A 200 17.02 -13.22 -13.71
CA GLU A 200 17.77 -13.82 -12.59
C GLU A 200 18.33 -12.76 -11.63
N ALA A 201 18.88 -11.66 -12.17
CA ALA A 201 19.41 -10.57 -11.34
C ALA A 201 18.29 -9.86 -10.55
N ILE A 202 17.12 -9.73 -11.16
CA ILE A 202 15.93 -9.13 -10.52
C ILE A 202 15.32 -10.12 -9.50
N CYS A 203 15.36 -11.41 -9.79
CA CYS A 203 14.77 -12.48 -8.98
C CYS A 203 15.32 -12.48 -7.55
N ALA A 204 16.63 -12.29 -7.37
CA ALA A 204 17.24 -12.20 -6.04
C ALA A 204 16.61 -11.07 -5.19
N SER A 205 16.49 -9.87 -5.77
CA SER A 205 15.88 -8.71 -5.11
C SER A 205 14.40 -8.94 -4.80
N VAL A 206 13.69 -9.61 -5.71
CA VAL A 206 12.27 -9.96 -5.55
C VAL A 206 12.06 -10.97 -4.42
N GLN A 207 12.91 -12.00 -4.34
CA GLN A 207 12.83 -13.04 -3.33
C GLN A 207 13.09 -12.49 -1.92
N ASP A 208 14.04 -11.56 -1.76
CA ASP A 208 14.31 -10.90 -0.48
C ASP A 208 13.14 -10.03 0.01
N ALA A 209 12.33 -9.50 -0.92
CA ALA A 209 11.22 -8.61 -0.62
C ALA A 209 9.88 -9.33 -0.32
N ILE A 210 9.79 -10.64 -0.57
CA ILE A 210 8.54 -11.40 -0.53
C ILE A 210 8.35 -12.12 0.82
N ASN A 211 7.11 -12.10 1.31
CA ASN A 211 6.63 -13.10 2.26
C ASN A 211 5.87 -14.22 1.51
N PRO A 212 6.45 -15.43 1.34
CA PRO A 212 5.90 -16.47 0.46
C PRO A 212 4.52 -17.00 0.86
N GLU A 213 4.14 -16.90 2.13
CA GLU A 213 2.85 -17.41 2.61
C GLU A 213 1.66 -16.55 2.16
N LYS A 214 1.92 -15.32 1.71
CA LYS A 214 0.90 -14.26 1.58
C LYS A 214 1.04 -13.40 0.34
N SER A 215 2.15 -13.53 -0.37
CA SER A 215 2.40 -12.80 -1.60
C SER A 215 2.56 -13.79 -2.73
N PHE A 216 2.09 -13.39 -3.90
CA PHE A 216 2.39 -14.07 -5.16
C PHE A 216 3.27 -13.17 -5.99
N TRP A 217 4.16 -13.76 -6.78
CA TRP A 217 5.05 -13.00 -7.62
C TRP A 217 5.15 -13.61 -9.00
N TRP A 218 5.57 -12.78 -9.94
CA TRP A 218 5.80 -13.18 -11.32
C TRP A 218 7.13 -12.61 -11.77
N LEU A 219 7.88 -13.40 -12.54
CA LEU A 219 9.05 -12.93 -13.26
C LEU A 219 8.73 -12.88 -14.75
N ILE A 220 9.16 -11.80 -15.40
CA ILE A 220 9.21 -11.72 -16.86
C ILE A 220 10.67 -11.58 -17.25
N ASP A 221 11.13 -12.42 -18.16
CA ASP A 221 12.44 -12.28 -18.79
C ASP A 221 12.36 -12.52 -20.31
N PHE A 222 13.37 -12.00 -21.02
CA PHE A 222 13.45 -12.00 -22.47
C PHE A 222 14.82 -12.49 -22.94
N GLU A 223 14.88 -13.75 -23.34
CA GLU A 223 16.08 -14.37 -23.90
C GLU A 223 16.16 -14.14 -25.41
N TRP A 224 17.36 -13.96 -25.98
CA TRP A 224 17.54 -13.91 -27.43
C TRP A 224 17.67 -15.32 -28.04
N ASP A 225 16.75 -15.70 -28.93
CA ASP A 225 16.89 -16.92 -29.72
C ASP A 225 17.71 -16.64 -30.98
N SER A 226 18.94 -17.16 -30.99
CA SER A 226 19.88 -17.05 -32.10
C SER A 226 19.43 -17.77 -33.38
N ARG A 227 18.52 -18.75 -33.28
CA ARG A 227 18.04 -19.54 -34.43
C ARG A 227 16.91 -18.85 -35.17
N THR A 228 16.03 -18.18 -34.44
CA THR A 228 14.89 -17.45 -35.03
C THR A 228 15.15 -15.95 -35.14
N HIS A 229 16.29 -15.46 -34.64
CA HIS A 229 16.61 -14.03 -34.48
C HIS A 229 15.48 -13.25 -33.78
N ARG A 230 14.82 -13.88 -32.80
CA ARG A 230 13.70 -13.31 -32.03
C ARG A 230 13.95 -13.50 -30.55
N LYS A 231 13.52 -12.56 -29.70
CA LYS A 231 13.55 -12.78 -28.25
C LYS A 231 12.39 -13.70 -27.82
N ARG A 232 12.68 -14.76 -27.05
CA ARG A 232 11.69 -15.67 -26.43
C ARG A 232 11.34 -15.15 -25.04
N LYS A 233 10.05 -15.17 -24.71
CA LYS A 233 9.55 -14.89 -23.35
C LYS A 233 9.76 -16.14 -22.50
N SER A 234 10.61 -16.09 -21.48
CA SER A 234 10.57 -17.07 -20.39
C SER A 234 9.68 -16.50 -19.30
N VAL A 235 8.65 -17.27 -18.92
CA VAL A 235 7.85 -17.02 -17.72
C VAL A 235 8.09 -18.23 -16.87
N ASP A 236 9.01 -18.13 -15.92
CA ASP A 236 9.13 -19.16 -14.89
C ASP A 236 8.03 -18.90 -13.85
N ILE A 237 7.25 -19.95 -13.59
CA ILE A 237 6.09 -20.01 -12.69
C ILE A 237 6.55 -20.53 -11.33
#